data_AF-A0A920F250-F1
#
_entry.id   AF-A0A920F250-F1
#
_cell.length_a   1.000
_cell.length_b   1.000
_cell.length_c   1.000
_cell.angle_alpha   90.00
_cell.angle_beta   90.00
_cell.angle_gamma   90.00
#
_symmetry.space_group_name_H-M   'P 1'
#
loop_
_entity.id
_entity.type
_entity.pdbx_description
1 polymer ?
#
loop_
_entity_poly.entity_id
_entity_poly.type
_entity_poly.pdbx_seq_one_letter_code
_entity_poly.pdbx_strand_id
1 'polypeptide(L)'
;MNTNDLILADLTKKASETIKKLKRCEVNSLVPNNEQLVKFEGISLDYSRQLVNQKILTSLTKLDQIKNFRKKTRSLFSGEEMSLHTVFRQGEVGFIDKGADIWKQIEKQFFMIQELCEKLEKGEKTGWKNDRFENVIFLGLGGSMIPQKFVHKALKNNTKLRV
;
A
#
# COMPACT_ATOMS: atom_id res chain seq x y z
N MET A 1 -27.52 -7.91 21.02
CA MET A 1 -26.12 -7.61 20.63
C MET A 1 -25.35 -8.92 20.61
N ASN A 2 -24.58 -9.20 19.56
CA ASN A 2 -23.71 -10.39 19.54
C ASN A 2 -22.58 -10.19 20.58
N THR A 3 -22.04 -11.26 21.15
CA THR A 3 -20.92 -11.25 22.11
C THR A 3 -19.75 -10.38 21.62
N ASN A 4 -19.46 -10.40 20.32
CA ASN A 4 -18.42 -9.56 19.72
C ASN A 4 -18.75 -8.05 19.77
N ASP A 5 -20.02 -7.66 19.69
CA ASP A 5 -20.44 -6.25 19.76
C ASP A 5 -20.30 -5.72 21.20
N LEU A 6 -20.59 -6.56 22.19
CA LEU A 6 -20.41 -6.22 23.61
C LEU A 6 -18.92 -6.05 23.95
N ILE A 7 -18.07 -6.96 23.47
CA ILE A 7 -16.61 -6.85 23.66
C ILE A 7 -16.08 -5.60 22.95
N LEU A 8 -16.58 -5.29 21.75
CA LEU A 8 -16.19 -4.09 21.02
C LEU A 8 -16.57 -2.80 21.75
N ALA A 9 -17.78 -2.76 22.32
CA ALA A 9 -18.24 -1.63 23.13
C ALA A 9 -17.36 -1.45 24.38
N ASP A 10 -17.02 -2.53 25.08
CA ASP A 10 -16.11 -2.51 26.23
C ASP A 10 -14.70 -2.04 25.86
N LEU A 11 -14.12 -2.55 24.78
CA LEU A 11 -12.82 -2.10 24.27
C LEU A 11 -12.83 -0.62 23.89
N THR A 12 -13.92 -0.14 23.28
CA THR A 12 -14.09 1.27 22.89
C THR A 12 -14.17 2.17 24.12
N LYS A 13 -14.88 1.73 25.16
CA LYS A 13 -14.96 2.42 26.45
C LYS A 13 -13.58 2.49 27.12
N LYS A 14 -12.88 1.37 27.22
CA LYS A 14 -11.51 1.29 27.79
C LYS A 14 -10.51 2.16 27.04
N ALA A 15 -10.59 2.18 25.70
CA ALA A 15 -9.77 3.06 24.88
C ALA A 15 -10.04 4.53 25.18
N SER A 16 -11.32 4.93 25.27
CA SER A 16 -11.72 6.30 25.59
C SER A 16 -11.23 6.75 26.97
N GLU A 17 -11.30 5.89 27.97
CA GLU A 17 -10.76 6.15 29.31
C GLU A 17 -9.23 6.26 29.31
N THR A 18 -8.56 5.42 28.53
CA THR A 18 -7.09 5.45 28.40
C THR A 18 -6.63 6.74 27.73
N ILE A 19 -7.30 7.17 26.65
CA ILE A 19 -7.01 8.43 25.94
C ILE A 19 -7.19 9.64 26.87
N LYS A 20 -8.25 9.66 27.70
CA LYS A 20 -8.47 10.74 28.68
C LYS A 20 -7.36 10.84 29.73
N LYS A 21 -6.75 9.71 30.10
CA LYS A 21 -5.64 9.65 31.08
C LYS A 21 -4.30 10.01 30.47
N LEU A 22 -4.12 9.78 29.17
CA LEU A 22 -2.92 10.17 28.43
C LEU A 22 -2.92 11.68 28.20
N LYS A 23 -2.27 12.44 29.09
CA LYS A 23 -1.99 13.85 28.85
C LYS A 23 -0.80 13.97 27.89
N ARG A 24 -0.87 14.94 26.98
CA ARG A 24 0.16 15.31 26.00
C ARG A 24 1.54 15.65 26.61
N CYS A 25 1.66 15.69 27.95
CA CYS A 25 2.79 16.25 28.70
C CYS A 25 3.78 15.23 29.29
N GLU A 26 3.61 13.92 29.09
CA GLU A 26 4.60 12.90 29.52
C GLU A 26 5.51 12.44 28.36
N VAL A 27 5.73 13.32 27.38
CA VAL A 27 6.58 13.08 26.19
C VAL A 27 8.08 13.24 26.53
N ASN A 28 8.42 13.53 27.79
CA ASN A 28 9.80 13.72 28.24
C ASN A 28 10.53 12.40 28.60
N SER A 29 9.86 11.25 28.56
CA SER A 29 10.48 9.93 28.72
C SER A 29 10.70 9.19 27.39
N LEU A 30 10.49 9.85 26.25
CA LEU A 30 10.67 9.29 24.90
C LEU A 30 12.16 9.22 24.50
N VAL A 31 12.98 8.60 25.35
CA VAL A 31 14.21 7.98 24.85
C VAL A 31 13.74 6.92 23.84
N PRO A 32 14.22 6.93 22.58
CA PRO A 32 13.89 5.88 21.63
C PRO A 32 14.31 4.54 22.24
N ASN A 33 13.35 3.77 22.74
CA ASN A 33 13.62 2.37 23.03
C ASN A 33 13.57 1.65 21.68
N ASN A 34 14.60 0.86 21.36
CA ASN A 34 14.71 0.15 20.09
C ASN A 34 13.51 -0.80 19.83
N GLU A 35 12.71 -1.09 20.85
CA GLU A 35 11.48 -1.89 20.78
C GLU A 35 10.37 -1.28 19.89
N GLN A 36 10.36 0.04 19.65
CA GLN A 36 9.34 0.72 18.84
C GLN A 36 9.81 1.07 17.42
N LEU A 37 10.95 0.51 17.02
CA LEU A 37 11.49 0.61 15.68
C LEU A 37 11.31 -0.72 14.95
N VAL A 38 10.48 -0.72 13.92
CA VAL A 38 10.31 -1.90 13.05
C VAL A 38 11.06 -1.67 11.75
N LYS A 39 11.92 -2.62 11.38
CA LYS A 39 12.64 -2.60 10.10
C LYS A 39 12.19 -3.80 9.25
N PHE A 40 11.92 -3.56 7.98
CA PHE A 40 11.54 -4.59 7.04
C PHE A 40 11.89 -4.14 5.62
N GLU A 41 12.64 -4.95 4.86
CA GLU A 41 12.97 -4.72 3.44
C GLU A 41 13.42 -3.27 3.12
N GLY A 42 14.35 -2.74 3.91
CA GLY A 42 14.89 -1.38 3.74
C GLY A 42 13.97 -0.24 4.21
N ILE A 43 12.76 -0.54 4.69
CA ILE A 43 11.83 0.41 5.28
C ILE A 43 11.99 0.38 6.81
N SER A 44 12.02 1.55 7.43
CA SER A 44 12.01 1.70 8.89
C SER A 44 10.76 2.46 9.34
N LEU A 45 10.01 1.89 10.26
CA LEU A 45 8.87 2.50 10.93
C LEU A 45 9.23 2.77 12.39
N ASP A 46 9.42 4.04 12.73
CA ASP A 46 9.61 4.52 14.11
C ASP A 46 8.29 5.11 14.61
N TYR A 47 7.65 4.42 15.57
CA TYR A 47 6.43 4.91 16.22
C TYR A 47 6.66 5.30 17.68
N SER A 48 7.91 5.53 18.10
CA SER A 48 8.27 5.95 19.46
C SER A 48 7.63 7.28 19.88
N ARG A 49 7.30 8.15 18.92
CA ARG A 49 6.65 9.45 19.15
C ARG A 49 5.13 9.39 19.16
N GLN A 50 4.54 8.19 19.15
CA GLN A 50 3.11 8.00 19.28
C GLN A 50 2.72 7.82 20.74
N LEU A 51 1.50 8.25 21.11
CA LEU A 51 0.93 8.02 22.44
C LEU A 51 0.48 6.57 22.60
N VAL A 52 1.42 5.64 22.52
CA VAL A 52 1.19 4.20 22.49
C VAL A 52 2.12 3.54 23.51
N ASN A 53 1.56 2.73 24.40
CA ASN A 53 2.30 1.87 25.31
C ASN A 53 1.87 0.41 25.14
N GLN A 54 2.50 -0.50 25.89
CA GLN A 54 2.21 -1.94 25.79
C GLN A 54 0.73 -2.29 26.05
N LYS A 55 0.05 -1.56 26.95
CA LYS A 55 -1.38 -1.79 27.25
C LYS A 55 -2.26 -1.42 26.04
N ILE A 56 -1.92 -0.34 25.35
CA ILE A 56 -2.61 0.08 24.12
C ILE A 56 -2.36 -0.93 23.00
N LEU A 57 -1.11 -1.32 22.76
CA LEU A 57 -0.78 -2.33 21.75
C LEU A 57 -1.54 -3.63 21.98
N THR A 58 -1.56 -4.11 23.23
CA THR A 58 -2.31 -5.31 23.61
C THR A 58 -3.81 -5.18 23.30
N SER A 59 -4.38 -4.00 23.54
CA SER A 59 -5.80 -3.74 23.27
C SER A 59 -6.10 -3.67 21.77
N LEU A 60 -5.20 -3.07 20.98
CA LEU A 60 -5.31 -3.05 19.51
C LEU A 60 -5.20 -4.45 18.91
N THR A 61 -4.29 -5.30 19.42
CA THR A 61 -4.18 -6.70 18.97
C THR A 61 -5.43 -7.52 19.32
N LYS A 62 -6.09 -7.27 20.46
CA LYS A 62 -7.38 -7.90 20.78
C LYS A 62 -8.48 -7.46 19.81
N LEU A 63 -8.52 -6.18 19.45
CA LEU A 63 -9.47 -5.64 18.47
C LEU A 63 -9.29 -6.30 17.09
N ASP A 64 -8.05 -6.48 16.66
CA ASP A 64 -7.68 -7.18 15.41
C ASP A 64 -8.30 -8.58 15.33
N GLN A 65 -8.19 -9.34 16.43
CA GLN A 65 -8.75 -10.69 16.56
C GLN A 65 -10.27 -10.69 16.46
N ILE A 66 -10.96 -9.80 17.19
CA ILE A 66 -12.44 -9.70 17.17
C ILE A 66 -12.95 -9.32 15.78
N LYS A 67 -12.25 -8.42 15.09
CA LYS A 67 -12.62 -7.98 13.74
C LYS A 67 -12.22 -8.97 12.64
N ASN A 68 -11.56 -10.08 13.00
CA ASN A 68 -11.03 -11.08 12.07
C ASN A 68 -10.18 -10.43 10.96
N PHE A 69 -9.41 -9.40 11.29
CA PHE A 69 -8.68 -8.61 10.30
C PHE A 69 -7.73 -9.49 9.49
N ARG A 70 -6.95 -10.38 10.14
CA ARG A 70 -6.09 -11.36 9.46
C ARG A 70 -6.83 -12.20 8.41
N LYS A 71 -8.06 -12.63 8.69
CA LYS A 71 -8.88 -13.40 7.73
C LYS A 71 -9.26 -12.52 6.54
N LYS A 72 -9.70 -11.28 6.78
CA LYS A 72 -10.03 -10.31 5.72
C LYS A 72 -8.82 -9.96 4.87
N THR A 73 -7.67 -9.70 5.50
CA THR A 73 -6.40 -9.46 4.80
C THR A 73 -6.03 -10.66 3.93
N ARG A 74 -6.12 -11.89 4.44
CA ARG A 74 -5.88 -13.09 3.63
C ARG A 74 -6.85 -13.19 2.46
N SER A 75 -8.14 -12.93 2.70
CA SER A 75 -9.19 -12.96 1.68
C SER A 75 -8.95 -11.93 0.57
N LEU A 76 -8.44 -10.75 0.93
CA LEU A 76 -8.03 -9.69 0.02
C LEU A 76 -6.86 -10.12 -0.88
N PHE A 77 -5.83 -10.76 -0.30
CA PHE A 77 -4.64 -11.21 -1.03
C PHE A 77 -4.84 -12.52 -1.79
N SER A 78 -5.78 -13.38 -1.37
CA SER A 78 -6.15 -14.60 -2.11
C SER A 78 -7.15 -14.34 -3.24
N GLY A 79 -7.66 -13.11 -3.36
CA GLY A 79 -8.66 -12.73 -4.36
C GLY A 79 -10.08 -13.23 -4.06
N GLU A 80 -10.35 -13.71 -2.84
CA GLU A 80 -11.69 -14.08 -2.38
C GLU A 80 -12.59 -12.84 -2.16
N GLU A 81 -12.01 -11.75 -1.65
CA GLU A 81 -12.63 -10.42 -1.68
C GLU A 81 -12.06 -9.63 -2.86
N MET A 82 -12.93 -9.00 -3.68
CA MET A 82 -12.51 -8.36 -4.92
C MET A 82 -11.66 -7.11 -4.65
N SER A 83 -10.34 -7.27 -4.70
CA SER A 83 -9.39 -6.15 -4.78
C SER A 83 -8.30 -6.48 -5.79
N LEU A 84 -8.48 -5.98 -7.02
CA LEU A 84 -7.60 -6.32 -8.14
C LEU A 84 -6.26 -5.57 -8.12
N HIS A 85 -6.09 -4.59 -7.23
CA HIS A 85 -4.88 -3.76 -7.23
C HIS A 85 -3.61 -4.53 -6.80
N THR A 86 -3.73 -5.50 -5.91
CA THR A 86 -2.62 -6.35 -5.45
C THR A 86 -2.17 -7.35 -6.52
N VAL A 87 -3.12 -7.82 -7.35
CA VAL A 87 -2.89 -8.72 -8.48
C VAL A 87 -1.87 -8.10 -9.45
N PHE A 88 -1.97 -6.81 -9.76
CA PHE A 88 -1.01 -6.11 -10.65
C PHE A 88 0.43 -6.03 -10.11
N ARG A 89 0.71 -6.50 -8.89
CA ARG A 89 2.03 -6.41 -8.22
C ARG A 89 2.63 -7.76 -7.86
N GLN A 90 1.94 -8.87 -8.16
CA GLN A 90 2.33 -10.19 -7.67
C GLN A 90 3.48 -10.84 -8.47
N GLY A 91 3.85 -10.29 -9.63
CA GLY A 91 4.86 -10.86 -10.53
C GLY A 91 4.38 -12.13 -11.25
N GLU A 92 5.28 -12.79 -11.98
CA GLU A 92 4.98 -14.00 -12.78
C GLU A 92 4.54 -15.22 -11.94
N VAL A 93 4.85 -15.24 -10.63
CA VAL A 93 4.63 -16.39 -9.73
C VAL A 93 3.23 -16.39 -9.08
N GLY A 94 2.23 -15.80 -9.75
CA GLY A 94 0.89 -15.57 -9.20
C GLY A 94 0.08 -16.84 -8.92
N PHE A 95 0.01 -17.21 -7.64
CA PHE A 95 -0.75 -18.34 -7.05
C PHE A 95 -2.29 -18.15 -7.10
N ILE A 96 -2.89 -17.93 -8.28
CA ILE A 96 -4.37 -17.92 -8.41
C ILE A 96 -4.82 -18.91 -9.47
N ASP A 97 -5.06 -20.15 -9.06
CA ASP A 97 -5.71 -21.17 -9.89
C ASP A 97 -7.12 -20.74 -10.36
N LYS A 98 -7.80 -19.86 -9.60
CA LYS A 98 -9.16 -19.37 -9.88
C LYS A 98 -9.23 -18.15 -10.81
N GLY A 99 -8.13 -17.76 -11.45
CA GLY A 99 -8.05 -16.52 -12.24
C GLY A 99 -7.08 -16.55 -13.42
N ALA A 100 -6.72 -17.75 -13.91
CA ALA A 100 -5.72 -17.92 -14.97
C ALA A 100 -5.96 -17.04 -16.22
N ASP A 101 -7.22 -16.87 -16.63
CA ASP A 101 -7.55 -16.01 -17.78
C ASP A 101 -7.41 -14.51 -17.48
N ILE A 102 -7.68 -14.09 -16.22
CA ILE A 102 -7.46 -12.71 -15.78
C ILE A 102 -5.96 -12.42 -15.77
N TRP A 103 -5.14 -13.36 -15.29
CA TRP A 103 -3.68 -13.23 -15.31
C TRP A 103 -3.12 -13.08 -16.72
N LYS A 104 -3.53 -13.95 -17.65
CA LYS A 104 -3.13 -13.84 -19.06
C LYS A 104 -3.49 -12.48 -19.66
N GLN A 105 -4.65 -11.94 -19.31
CA GLN A 105 -5.05 -10.60 -19.76
C GLN A 105 -4.17 -9.50 -19.17
N ILE A 106 -3.86 -9.58 -17.87
CA ILE A 106 -3.00 -8.62 -17.18
C ILE A 106 -1.56 -8.66 -17.74
N GLU A 107 -1.00 -9.86 -17.89
CA GLU A 107 0.32 -10.07 -18.47
C GLU A 107 0.41 -9.55 -19.90
N LYS A 108 -0.61 -9.86 -20.73
CA LYS A 108 -0.71 -9.30 -22.08
C LYS A 108 -0.70 -7.77 -22.08
N GLN A 109 -1.43 -7.14 -21.16
CA GLN A 109 -1.43 -5.68 -21.03
C GLN A 109 -0.05 -5.13 -20.62
N PHE A 110 0.64 -5.79 -19.67
CA PHE A 110 2.00 -5.40 -19.31
C PHE A 110 2.96 -5.49 -20.50
N PHE A 111 2.93 -6.59 -21.25
CA PHE A 111 3.78 -6.78 -22.42
C PHE A 111 3.51 -5.73 -23.50
N MET A 112 2.23 -5.44 -23.79
CA MET A 112 1.87 -4.41 -24.78
C MET A 112 2.36 -3.01 -24.38
N ILE A 113 2.28 -2.65 -23.09
CA ILE A 113 2.79 -1.36 -22.61
C ILE A 113 4.32 -1.32 -22.64
N GLN A 114 4.99 -2.39 -22.24
CA GLN A 114 6.44 -2.49 -22.31
C GLN A 114 6.94 -2.34 -23.76
N GLU A 115 6.38 -3.11 -24.69
CA GLU A 115 6.73 -3.05 -26.12
C GLU A 115 6.50 -1.64 -26.69
N LEU A 116 5.39 -0.99 -26.32
CA LEU A 116 5.11 0.38 -26.73
C LEU A 116 6.18 1.35 -26.21
N CYS A 117 6.54 1.28 -24.93
CA CYS A 117 7.58 2.11 -24.33
C CYS A 117 8.93 1.92 -25.02
N GLU A 118 9.36 0.67 -25.23
CA GLU A 118 10.62 0.37 -25.92
C GLU A 118 10.65 0.93 -27.36
N LYS A 119 9.55 0.79 -28.11
CA LYS A 119 9.44 1.33 -29.47
C LYS A 119 9.48 2.86 -29.50
N LEU A 120 8.88 3.51 -28.51
CA LEU A 120 8.93 4.98 -28.38
C LEU A 120 10.35 5.45 -28.05
N GLU A 121 11.05 4.78 -27.14
CA GLU A 121 12.42 5.12 -26.73
C GLU A 121 13.45 4.91 -27.85
N LYS A 122 13.33 3.81 -28.60
CA LYS A 122 14.17 3.53 -29.77
C LYS A 122 13.88 4.47 -30.95
N GLY A 123 12.73 5.14 -30.94
CA GLY A 123 12.24 5.95 -32.05
C GLY A 123 11.73 5.11 -33.23
N GLU A 124 11.40 3.83 -33.00
CA GLU A 124 10.74 2.95 -33.97
C GLU A 124 9.28 3.37 -34.20
N LYS A 125 8.68 4.00 -33.18
CA LYS A 125 7.35 4.62 -33.29
C LYS A 125 7.48 6.14 -33.31
N THR A 126 7.04 6.74 -34.40
CA THR A 126 7.18 8.17 -34.67
C THR A 126 5.83 8.86 -34.83
N GLY A 127 5.84 10.19 -34.75
CA GLY A 127 4.70 11.02 -35.10
C GLY A 127 4.48 11.10 -36.62
N TRP A 128 3.44 11.82 -37.03
CA TRP A 128 3.08 12.00 -38.44
C TRP A 128 4.24 12.50 -39.34
N LYS A 129 5.13 13.33 -38.80
CA LYS A 129 6.29 13.87 -39.51
C LYS A 129 7.52 12.95 -39.50
N ASN A 130 7.40 11.76 -38.94
CA ASN A 130 8.51 10.84 -38.62
C ASN A 130 9.45 11.32 -37.51
N ASP A 131 9.04 12.32 -36.73
CA ASP A 131 9.79 12.80 -35.57
C ASP A 131 9.53 11.92 -34.33
N ARG A 132 10.49 11.90 -33.40
CA ARG A 132 10.34 11.24 -32.09
C ARG A 132 9.32 11.98 -31.22
N PHE A 133 8.65 11.24 -30.34
CA PHE A 133 7.77 11.84 -29.34
C PHE A 133 8.60 12.47 -28.22
N GLU A 134 8.49 13.78 -28.04
CA GLU A 134 9.19 14.50 -26.97
C GLU A 134 8.31 14.76 -25.75
N ASN A 135 7.00 14.77 -25.95
CA ASN A 135 6.04 15.20 -24.93
C ASN A 135 4.92 14.17 -24.80
N VAL A 136 4.52 13.91 -23.54
CA VAL A 136 3.37 13.07 -23.20
C VAL A 136 2.37 13.92 -22.43
N ILE A 137 1.14 14.01 -22.94
CA ILE A 137 0.04 14.70 -22.27
C ILE A 137 -0.84 13.68 -21.58
N PHE A 138 -0.87 13.71 -20.25
CA PHE A 138 -1.78 12.90 -19.45
C PHE A 138 -3.12 13.61 -19.28
N LEU A 139 -4.19 12.99 -19.79
CA LEU A 139 -5.56 13.47 -19.64
C LEU A 139 -6.29 12.62 -18.59
N GLY A 140 -6.47 13.14 -17.38
CA GLY A 140 -7.14 12.40 -16.30
C GLY A 140 -7.42 13.26 -15.07
N LEU A 141 -8.39 12.82 -14.25
CA LEU A 141 -8.76 13.45 -12.99
C LEU A 141 -8.64 12.46 -11.83
N GLY A 142 -8.36 12.97 -10.62
CA GLY A 142 -8.33 12.17 -9.39
C GLY A 142 -7.36 10.98 -9.46
N GLY A 143 -7.89 9.78 -9.21
CA GLY A 143 -7.12 8.53 -9.14
C GLY A 143 -6.38 8.16 -10.43
N SER A 144 -6.80 8.70 -11.57
CA SER A 144 -6.15 8.47 -12.87
C SER A 144 -4.96 9.39 -13.15
N MET A 145 -4.69 10.39 -12.29
CA MET A 145 -3.57 11.34 -12.48
C MET A 145 -2.65 11.43 -11.26
N ILE A 146 -3.21 11.43 -10.04
CA ILE A 146 -2.44 11.72 -8.82
C ILE A 146 -1.32 10.69 -8.60
N PRO A 147 -1.58 9.36 -8.67
CA PRO A 147 -0.52 8.36 -8.49
C PRO A 147 0.59 8.45 -9.54
N GLN A 148 0.23 8.66 -10.80
CA GLN A 148 1.16 8.77 -11.93
C GLN A 148 2.09 9.99 -11.74
N LYS A 149 1.51 11.13 -11.38
CA LYS A 149 2.24 12.37 -11.10
C LYS A 149 3.18 12.22 -9.89
N PHE A 150 2.73 11.53 -8.84
CA PHE A 150 3.55 11.22 -7.67
C PHE A 150 4.79 10.40 -8.06
N VAL A 151 4.60 9.27 -8.74
CA VAL A 151 5.69 8.37 -9.16
C VAL A 151 6.65 9.09 -10.12
N HIS A 152 6.13 9.79 -11.14
CA HIS A 152 6.97 10.56 -12.07
C HIS A 152 7.83 11.58 -11.32
N LYS A 153 7.25 12.38 -10.41
CA LYS A 153 8.01 13.38 -9.64
C LYS A 153 9.05 12.76 -8.72
N ALA A 154 8.74 11.61 -8.12
CA ALA A 154 9.67 10.92 -7.23
C ALA A 154 10.87 10.33 -7.99
N LEU A 155 10.67 9.88 -9.23
CA LEU A 155 11.68 9.14 -9.99
C LEU A 155 12.41 9.96 -11.07
N LYS A 156 11.86 11.09 -11.54
CA LYS A 156 12.39 11.83 -12.71
C LYS A 156 13.87 12.22 -12.64
N ASN A 157 14.42 12.42 -11.44
CA ASN A 157 15.81 12.83 -11.23
C ASN A 157 16.71 11.67 -10.80
N ASN A 158 16.18 10.45 -10.73
CA ASN A 158 16.94 9.28 -10.29
C ASN A 158 17.74 8.72 -11.47
N THR A 159 19.03 9.07 -11.55
CA THR A 159 19.95 8.67 -12.63
C THR A 159 20.26 7.18 -12.66
N LYS A 160 19.95 6.43 -11.59
CA LYS A 160 20.11 4.97 -11.52
C LYS A 160 18.93 4.18 -12.10
N LEU A 161 17.84 4.85 -12.46
CA LEU A 161 16.63 4.26 -13.03
C LEU A 161 16.36 4.73 -14.47
N ARG A 162 17.34 5.39 -15.10
CA ARG A 162 17.32 5.54 -16.56
C ARG A 162 17.55 4.16 -17.16
N VAL A 163 16.44 3.48 -17.44
CA VAL A 163 16.36 2.39 -18.40
C VAL A 163 16.77 2.94 -19.77
#